data_AF-A0A174RBT2-F1
#
_entry.id   AF-A0A174RBT2-F1
#
_cell.length_a   1.000
_cell.length_b   1.000
_cell.length_c   1.000
_cell.angle_alpha   90.00
_cell.angle_beta   90.00
_cell.angle_gamma   90.00
#
_symmetry.space_group_name_H-M   'P 1'
#
loop_
_entity.id
_entity.type
_entity.pdbx_description
1 polymer ?
#
loop_
_entity_poly.entity_id
_entity_poly.type
_entity_poly.pdbx_seq_one_letter_code
_entity_poly.pdbx_strand_id
1 'polypeptide(L)'
;MIINRILNNNVVITSDDNGEETIVMGKGIGYQKSKGDIIDKEKVNKVFKISNREVSDKFQELFNKIPIEHMKLSGEIIEFAESKLDKKLNEGIYISLSDHTYTAIKELKIILL
;
A
#
# COMPACT_ATOMS: atom_id res chain seq x y z
N MET A 1 6.73 6.63 -14.10
CA MET A 1 7.20 6.29 -12.74
C MET A 1 8.35 5.30 -12.88
N ILE A 2 9.50 5.62 -12.29
CA ILE A 2 10.71 4.80 -12.29
C ILE A 2 10.91 4.23 -10.88
N ILE A 3 11.32 2.96 -10.78
CA ILE A 3 11.55 2.31 -9.49
C ILE A 3 12.83 2.86 -8.86
N ASN A 4 12.69 3.48 -7.67
CA ASN A 4 13.82 3.93 -6.86
C ASN A 4 14.29 2.83 -5.89
N ARG A 5 13.34 2.08 -5.33
CA ARG A 5 13.59 0.98 -4.39
C ARG A 5 12.45 -0.04 -4.45
N ILE A 6 12.79 -1.31 -4.28
CA ILE A 6 11.81 -2.41 -4.21
C ILE A 6 11.66 -2.77 -2.73
N LEU A 7 10.43 -2.81 -2.22
CA LEU A 7 10.15 -3.24 -0.85
C LEU A 7 9.87 -4.73 -0.81
N ASN A 8 8.99 -5.20 -1.69
CA ASN A 8 8.71 -6.61 -1.92
C ASN A 8 8.12 -6.82 -3.33
N ASN A 9 7.72 -8.05 -3.65
CA ASN A 9 7.16 -8.39 -4.97
C ASN A 9 5.93 -7.55 -5.35
N ASN A 10 5.21 -6.99 -4.38
CA ASN A 10 3.95 -6.28 -4.57
C ASN A 10 4.01 -4.78 -4.25
N VAL A 11 5.15 -4.26 -3.80
CA VAL A 11 5.30 -2.87 -3.38
C VAL A 11 6.66 -2.31 -3.78
N VAL A 12 6.65 -1.15 -4.44
CA VAL A 12 7.85 -0.42 -4.86
C VAL A 12 7.74 1.05 -4.47
N ILE A 13 8.89 1.68 -4.27
CA ILE A 13 9.02 3.13 -4.06
C ILE A 13 9.50 3.76 -5.35
N THR A 14 8.84 4.84 -5.75
CA THR A 14 9.14 5.65 -6.93
C THR A 14 9.16 7.12 -6.57
N SER A 15 9.49 7.97 -7.53
CA SER A 15 9.25 9.42 -7.42
C SER A 15 8.22 9.84 -8.46
N ASP A 16 7.38 10.81 -8.11
CA ASP A 16 6.54 11.51 -9.07
C ASP A 16 7.33 12.59 -9.84
N ASP A 17 6.66 13.32 -10.72
CA ASP A 17 7.30 14.31 -11.59
C ASP A 17 7.89 15.50 -10.81
N ASN A 18 7.48 15.70 -9.56
CA ASN A 18 8.03 16.74 -8.66
C ASN A 18 9.20 16.22 -7.81
N GLY A 19 9.57 14.95 -7.96
CA GLY A 19 10.59 14.30 -7.14
C GLY A 19 10.09 13.80 -5.78
N GLU A 20 8.79 13.89 -5.50
CA GLU A 20 8.22 13.45 -4.23
C GLU A 20 8.14 11.93 -4.15
N GLU A 21 8.44 11.37 -2.97
CA GLU A 21 8.42 9.93 -2.76
C GLU A 21 6.99 9.40 -2.87
N THR A 22 6.84 8.35 -3.68
CA THR A 22 5.54 7.72 -3.95
C THR A 22 5.66 6.22 -3.75
N ILE A 23 4.79 5.65 -2.92
CA ILE A 23 4.69 4.20 -2.74
C ILE A 23 3.65 3.64 -3.71
N VAL A 24 4.05 2.66 -4.51
CA VAL A 24 3.20 2.03 -5.52
C VAL A 24 2.97 0.58 -5.14
N MET A 25 1.70 0.23 -4.97
CA MET A 25 1.22 -1.09 -4.60
C MET A 25 0.54 -1.76 -5.79
N GLY A 26 0.84 -3.04 -6.00
CA GLY A 26 0.32 -3.79 -7.13
C GLY A 26 0.75 -5.25 -7.15
N LYS A 27 -0.10 -6.16 -7.61
CA LYS A 27 0.24 -7.59 -7.63
C LYS A 27 1.43 -7.85 -8.58
N GLY A 28 2.54 -8.35 -8.05
CA GLY A 28 3.76 -8.67 -8.81
C GLY A 28 4.44 -7.45 -9.43
N ILE A 29 4.22 -6.25 -8.90
CA ILE A 29 4.75 -5.00 -9.45
C ILE A 29 6.27 -4.87 -9.32
N GLY A 30 6.85 -5.47 -8.28
CA GLY A 30 8.30 -5.53 -8.05
C GLY A 30 8.93 -6.86 -8.47
N TYR A 31 8.13 -7.82 -8.95
CA TYR A 31 8.61 -9.15 -9.33
C TYR A 31 9.45 -9.09 -10.61
N GLN A 32 10.68 -9.62 -10.55
CA GLN A 32 11.68 -9.56 -11.63
C GLN A 32 11.97 -8.13 -12.12
N LYS A 33 11.92 -7.16 -11.21
CA LYS A 33 12.29 -5.77 -11.48
C LYS A 33 13.54 -5.37 -10.71
N SER A 34 14.17 -4.29 -11.14
CA SER A 34 15.31 -3.67 -10.48
C SER A 34 15.16 -2.15 -10.40
N LYS A 35 16.00 -1.53 -9.57
CA LYS A 35 16.08 -0.06 -9.49
C LYS A 35 16.39 0.51 -10.89
N GLY A 36 15.65 1.54 -11.29
CA GLY A 36 15.73 2.14 -12.62
C GLY A 36 14.71 1.61 -13.62
N ASP A 37 14.04 0.49 -13.33
CA ASP A 37 13.01 -0.04 -14.23
C ASP A 37 11.74 0.81 -14.21
N ILE A 38 11.05 0.83 -15.35
CA ILE A 38 9.72 1.43 -15.46
C ILE A 38 8.69 0.45 -14.91
N ILE A 39 7.75 0.98 -14.12
CA ILE A 39 6.63 0.22 -13.61
C ILE A 39 5.60 -0.03 -14.71
N ASP A 40 5.09 -1.25 -14.76
CA ASP A 40 3.92 -1.59 -15.54
C ASP A 40 2.67 -0.96 -14.90
N LYS A 41 2.03 -0.03 -15.61
CA LYS A 41 0.85 0.69 -15.13
C LYS A 41 -0.36 -0.23 -14.94
N GLU A 42 -0.44 -1.34 -15.68
CA GLU A 42 -1.56 -2.28 -15.55
C GLU A 42 -1.51 -3.06 -14.23
N LYS A 43 -0.32 -3.17 -13.62
CA LYS A 43 -0.14 -3.82 -12.33
C LYS A 43 -0.39 -2.89 -11.15
N VAL A 44 -0.53 -1.58 -11.38
CA VAL A 44 -0.75 -0.59 -10.33
C VAL A 44 -2.15 -0.76 -9.77
N ASN A 45 -2.25 -1.09 -8.48
CA ASN A 45 -3.50 -1.11 -7.75
C ASN A 45 -3.73 0.20 -6.98
N LYS A 46 -2.71 0.69 -6.27
CA LYS A 46 -2.82 1.92 -5.49
C LYS A 46 -1.49 2.67 -5.47
N VAL A 47 -1.58 4.00 -5.43
CA VAL A 47 -0.44 4.90 -5.35
C VAL A 47 -0.65 5.79 -4.13
N PHE A 48 0.33 5.82 -3.23
CA PHE A 48 0.35 6.68 -2.05
C PHE A 48 1.42 7.74 -2.26
N LYS A 49 1.01 9.01 -2.34
CA LYS A 49 1.93 10.13 -2.26
C LYS A 49 2.27 10.32 -0.79
N ILE A 50 3.55 10.32 -0.45
CA ILE A 50 3.95 10.44 0.94
C ILE A 50 4.58 11.80 1.16
N SER A 51 3.88 12.65 1.90
CA SER A 51 4.34 13.99 2.26
C SER A 51 5.20 14.02 3.54
N ASN A 52 5.19 12.94 4.33
CA ASN A 52 5.92 12.84 5.60
C ASN A 52 6.66 11.51 5.75
N ARG A 53 7.95 11.58 6.09
CA ARG A 53 8.82 10.43 6.33
C ARG A 53 8.28 9.44 7.37
N GLU A 54 7.69 9.91 8.47
CA GLU A 54 7.15 9.02 9.52
C GLU A 54 6.03 8.12 8.98
N VAL A 55 5.19 8.68 8.10
CA VAL A 55 4.11 7.94 7.44
C VAL A 55 4.70 6.93 6.44
N SER A 56 5.76 7.30 5.70
CA SER A 56 6.48 6.39 4.81
C SER A 56 6.99 5.16 5.57
N ASP A 57 7.68 5.38 6.69
CA ASP A 57 8.30 4.31 7.47
C ASP A 57 7.24 3.33 8.01
N LYS A 58 6.11 3.83 8.54
CA LYS A 58 4.99 3.00 9.00
C LYS A 58 4.34 2.19 7.88
N PHE A 59 4.18 2.78 6.69
CA PHE A 59 3.69 2.03 5.52
C PHE A 59 4.66 0.92 5.13
N GLN A 60 5.96 1.21 5.08
CA GLN A 60 6.98 0.20 4.77
C GLN A 60 6.94 -0.98 5.75
N GLU A 61 6.77 -0.71 7.05
CA GLU A 61 6.60 -1.77 8.06
C GLU A 61 5.33 -2.60 7.81
N LEU A 62 4.20 -1.95 7.56
CA LEU A 62 2.93 -2.63 7.27
C LEU A 62 3.02 -3.53 6.02
N PHE A 63 3.64 -3.03 4.95
CA PHE A 63 3.79 -3.80 3.71
C PHE A 63 4.67 -5.04 3.87
N ASN A 64 5.56 -5.08 4.86
CA ASN A 64 6.35 -6.28 5.18
C ASN A 64 5.60 -7.24 6.11
N LYS A 65 4.71 -6.72 6.97
CA LYS A 65 3.96 -7.50 7.96
C LYS A 65 2.67 -8.10 7.42
N ILE A 66 1.95 -7.37 6.57
CA ILE A 66 0.58 -7.69 6.16
C ILE A 66 0.56 -8.23 4.72
N PRO A 67 -0.03 -9.41 4.48
CA PRO A 67 -0.22 -9.91 3.12
C PRO A 67 -1.00 -8.93 2.24
N ILE A 68 -0.58 -8.81 0.97
CA ILE A 68 -1.15 -7.86 0.00
C ILE A 68 -2.67 -7.95 -0.15
N GLU A 69 -3.25 -9.13 0.03
CA GLU A 69 -4.69 -9.35 -0.09
C GLU A 69 -5.47 -8.62 1.03
N HIS A 70 -4.92 -8.58 2.25
CA HIS A 70 -5.51 -7.84 3.37
C HIS A 70 -5.35 -6.32 3.20
N MET A 71 -4.22 -5.88 2.64
CA MET A 71 -4.01 -4.46 2.28
C MET A 71 -5.01 -4.02 1.20
N LYS A 72 -5.23 -4.85 0.19
CA LYS A 72 -6.21 -4.59 -0.88
C LYS A 72 -7.64 -4.49 -0.34
N LEU A 73 -8.04 -5.41 0.52
CA LEU A 73 -9.35 -5.38 1.18
C LEU A 73 -9.56 -4.07 1.96
N SER A 74 -8.55 -3.65 2.73
CA SER A 74 -8.61 -2.39 3.48
C SER A 74 -8.73 -1.19 2.55
N GLY A 75 -7.98 -1.19 1.45
CA GLY A 75 -8.09 -0.17 0.41
C GLY A 75 -9.49 -0.10 -0.20
N GLU A 76 -10.10 -1.24 -0.52
CA GLU A 76 -11.48 -1.32 -1.05
C GLU A 76 -12.52 -0.78 -0.05
N ILE A 77 -12.36 -1.06 1.24
CA ILE A 77 -13.23 -0.50 2.30
C ILE A 77 -13.09 1.02 2.38
N ILE A 78 -11.87 1.54 2.32
CA ILE A 78 -11.61 2.99 2.39
C ILE A 78 -12.17 3.68 1.14
N GLU A 79 -11.97 3.12 -0.05
CA GLU A 79 -12.53 3.65 -1.30
C GLU A 79 -14.06 3.69 -1.27
N PHE A 80 -14.68 2.64 -0.74
CA PHE A 80 -16.12 2.62 -0.52
C PHE A 80 -16.56 3.74 0.43
N ALA A 81 -15.86 3.93 1.55
CA ALA A 81 -16.16 4.99 2.51
C ALA A 81 -15.98 6.39 1.91
N GLU A 82 -14.88 6.64 1.19
CA GLU A 82 -14.65 7.91 0.48
C GLU A 82 -15.78 8.21 -0.51
N SER A 83 -16.20 7.21 -1.29
CA SER A 83 -17.30 7.35 -2.25
C SER A 83 -18.64 7.65 -1.57
N LYS A 84 -18.90 7.05 -0.40
CA LYS A 84 -20.15 7.30 0.34
C LYS A 84 -20.17 8.65 1.07
N LEU A 85 -19.01 9.14 1.48
CA LEU A 85 -18.87 10.38 2.24
C LEU A 85 -18.61 11.61 1.35
N ASP A 86 -18.35 11.39 0.05
CA ASP A 86 -17.91 12.41 -0.91
C ASP A 86 -16.71 13.22 -0.41
N LYS A 87 -15.78 12.53 0.26
CA LYS A 87 -14.60 13.13 0.89
C LYS A 87 -13.41 12.21 0.79
N LYS A 88 -12.24 12.82 0.61
CA LYS A 88 -10.97 12.12 0.78
C LYS A 88 -10.68 11.91 2.25
N LEU A 89 -10.31 10.68 2.60
CA LEU A 89 -9.90 10.35 3.95
C LEU A 89 -8.39 10.55 4.08
N ASN A 90 -7.94 10.83 5.31
CA ASN A 90 -6.53 11.02 5.60
C ASN A 90 -5.74 9.73 5.31
N GLU A 91 -4.56 9.83 4.70
CA GLU A 91 -3.71 8.69 4.34
C GLU A 91 -3.39 7.76 5.52
N GLY A 92 -3.30 8.30 6.74
CA GLY A 92 -3.12 7.53 7.97
C GLY A 92 -4.24 6.51 8.24
N ILE A 93 -5.43 6.67 7.65
CA ILE A 93 -6.51 5.68 7.76
C ILE A 93 -6.14 4.36 7.10
N TYR A 94 -5.33 4.38 6.04
CA TYR A 94 -4.87 3.16 5.38
C TYR A 94 -3.94 2.37 6.29
N ILE A 95 -3.12 3.05 7.10
CA ILE A 95 -2.26 2.42 8.10
C ILE A 95 -3.11 1.76 9.18
N SER A 96 -3.97 2.54 9.84
CA SER A 96 -4.75 2.06 10.98
C SER A 96 -5.75 0.97 10.58
N LEU A 97 -6.51 1.17 9.49
CA LEU A 97 -7.51 0.19 9.07
C LEU A 97 -6.86 -1.11 8.57
N SER A 98 -5.73 -1.03 7.87
CA SER A 98 -5.04 -2.25 7.43
C SER A 98 -4.53 -3.08 8.61
N ASP A 99 -3.97 -2.43 9.63
CA ASP A 99 -3.50 -3.14 10.84
C ASP A 99 -4.68 -3.73 11.64
N HIS A 100 -5.77 -2.97 11.83
CA HIS A 100 -6.95 -3.45 12.55
C HIS A 100 -7.67 -4.58 11.84
N THR A 101 -7.90 -4.47 10.52
CA THR A 101 -8.57 -5.54 9.74
C THR A 101 -7.72 -6.81 9.71
N TYR A 102 -6.41 -6.69 9.51
CA TYR A 102 -5.51 -7.83 9.54
C TYR A 102 -5.50 -8.51 10.92
N THR A 103 -5.42 -7.71 12.00
CA THR A 103 -5.44 -8.23 13.38
C THR A 103 -6.76 -8.94 13.68
N ALA A 104 -7.91 -8.34 13.35
CA ALA A 104 -9.22 -8.95 13.55
C ALA A 104 -9.37 -10.27 12.78
N ILE A 105 -8.94 -10.33 11.51
CA ILE A 105 -8.97 -11.57 10.73
C ILE A 105 -8.05 -12.63 11.32
N LYS A 106 -6.87 -12.23 11.79
CA LYS A 106 -5.91 -13.14 12.42
C LYS A 106 -6.47 -13.74 13.71
N GLU A 107 -7.05 -12.92 14.58
CA GLU A 107 -7.67 -13.37 15.83
C GLU A 107 -8.84 -14.32 15.58
N LEU A 108 -9.70 -14.01 14.59
CA LEU A 108 -10.81 -14.90 14.23
C LEU A 108 -10.32 -16.27 13.75
N LYS A 109 -9.22 -16.32 12.97
CA LYS A 109 -8.60 -17.59 12.56
C LYS A 109 -8.05 -18.40 13.72
N ILE A 110 -7.52 -17.75 14.76
CA ILE A 110 -7.01 -18.43 15.96
C ILE A 110 -8.14 -19.08 16.74
N ILE A 111 -9.30 -18.41 16.87
CA ILE A 111 -10.45 -18.94 17.61
C ILE A 111 -11.08 -20.17 16.93
N LEU A 112 -10.95 -20.28 15.61
CA LEU A 112 -11.52 -21.36 14.80
C LEU A 112 -10.62 -22.60 14.69
N LEU A 113 -9.42 -22.58 15.28
CA LEU A 113 -8.44 -23.67 15.30
C LEU A 113 -8.34 -24.25 16.72
#